data_AF-A0A9E0JW69-F1
#
_entry.id   AF-A0A9E0JW69-F1
#
_cell.length_a   1.000
_cell.length_b   1.000
_cell.length_c   1.000
_cell.angle_alpha   90.00
_cell.angle_beta   90.00
_cell.angle_gamma   90.00
#
_symmetry.space_group_name_H-M   'P 1'
#
loop_
_entity.id
_entity.type
_entity.pdbx_description
1 polymer ?
#
loop_
_entity_poly.entity_id
_entity_poly.type
_entity_poly.pdbx_seq_one_letter_code
_entity_poly.pdbx_strand_id
1 'polypeptide(L)'
;MAAGLALFVMACQGGKTQPAEGAGKMTGMIQTENAAVATLAGGCFWCVASDMKKLPGVIRVVSGYAGGSEKNPTYETYMAQGHLEAAQVHYDPKVVTYEQILTYFLKHIDPTDAGGQFADRGPG
;
A
#
# COMPACT_ATOMS: atom_id res chain seq x y z
N MET A 1 17.67 -33.40 68.65
CA MET A 1 18.43 -32.31 67.98
C MET A 1 18.05 -32.38 66.51
N ALA A 2 17.12 -31.51 66.08
CA ALA A 2 17.36 -30.43 65.11
C ALA A 2 17.89 -30.96 63.77
N ALA A 3 17.32 -30.68 62.60
CA ALA A 3 16.63 -29.48 62.19
C ALA A 3 15.66 -29.78 61.02
N GLY A 4 14.57 -29.03 60.97
CA GLY A 4 13.62 -29.07 59.87
C GLY A 4 14.24 -28.49 58.58
N LEU A 5 13.93 -29.12 57.46
CA LEU A 5 14.24 -28.62 56.13
C LEU A 5 12.96 -27.99 55.56
N ALA A 6 12.93 -26.66 55.54
CA ALA A 6 11.82 -25.88 55.03
C ALA A 6 11.71 -26.04 53.50
N LEU A 7 10.55 -26.53 53.04
CA LEU A 7 10.20 -26.57 51.62
C LEU A 7 9.75 -25.15 51.20
N PHE A 8 10.62 -24.39 50.54
CA PHE A 8 10.26 -23.08 49.99
C PHE A 8 9.53 -23.27 48.65
N VAL A 9 8.20 -23.19 48.68
CA VAL A 9 7.36 -23.10 47.48
C VAL A 9 7.48 -21.68 46.94
N MET A 10 8.19 -21.51 45.81
CA MET A 10 8.26 -20.23 45.12
C MET A 10 6.98 -20.04 44.29
N ALA A 11 5.98 -19.38 44.91
CA ALA A 11 4.78 -18.94 44.22
C ALA A 11 5.11 -17.76 43.29
N CYS A 12 4.84 -17.91 41.99
CA CYS A 12 4.80 -16.78 41.06
C CYS A 12 3.69 -15.82 41.52
N GLN A 13 4.10 -14.68 42.08
CA GLN A 13 3.20 -13.59 42.40
C GLN A 13 2.62 -13.03 41.09
N GLY A 14 1.29 -12.97 41.02
CA GLY A 14 0.56 -12.29 39.96
C GLY A 14 0.96 -10.81 39.92
N GLY A 15 1.69 -10.45 38.87
CA GLY A 15 1.85 -9.07 38.46
C GLY A 15 0.49 -8.53 38.03
N LYS A 16 -0.04 -7.57 38.78
CA LYS A 16 -1.18 -6.75 38.36
C LYS A 16 -0.72 -5.90 37.18
N THR A 17 -1.08 -6.29 35.96
CA THR A 17 -0.96 -5.42 34.79
C THR A 17 -1.92 -4.26 34.96
N GLN A 18 -1.40 -3.05 35.10
CA GLN A 18 -2.18 -1.82 35.03
C GLN A 18 -2.73 -1.68 33.61
N PRO A 19 -4.02 -1.35 33.41
CA PRO A 19 -4.51 -1.00 32.10
C PRO A 19 -3.84 0.31 31.69
N ALA A 20 -3.13 0.29 30.56
CA ALA A 20 -2.59 1.49 29.94
C ALA A 20 -3.78 2.35 29.46
N GLU A 21 -4.13 3.36 30.25
CA GLU A 21 -4.97 4.48 29.81
C GLU A 21 -4.16 5.31 28.81
N GLY A 22 -4.43 5.08 27.54
CA GLY A 22 -3.91 5.82 26.41
C GLY A 22 -4.92 5.80 25.28
N ALA A 23 -6.15 6.25 25.56
CA ALA A 23 -7.20 6.43 24.57
C ALA A 23 -6.87 7.63 23.67
N GLY A 24 -5.87 7.47 22.80
CA GLY A 24 -5.78 8.24 21.57
C GLY A 24 -6.81 7.70 20.60
N LYS A 25 -7.81 8.50 20.21
CA LYS A 25 -8.75 8.20 19.14
C LYS A 25 -7.99 7.63 17.93
N MET A 26 -8.16 6.33 17.67
CA MET A 26 -7.90 5.76 16.35
C MET A 26 -8.93 6.36 15.39
N THR A 27 -8.61 7.53 14.84
CA THR A 27 -9.39 8.14 13.77
C THR A 27 -9.27 7.24 12.54
N GLY A 28 -10.32 6.44 12.33
CA GLY A 28 -10.66 5.82 11.05
C GLY A 28 -9.80 4.62 10.66
N MET A 29 -10.26 3.41 10.98
CA MET A 29 -10.05 2.31 10.05
C MET A 29 -10.76 2.70 8.75
N ILE A 30 -10.02 3.13 7.73
CA ILE A 30 -10.60 3.32 6.40
C ILE A 30 -11.14 1.95 5.99
N GLN A 31 -12.46 1.87 5.83
CA GLN A 31 -13.18 0.64 5.53
C GLN A 31 -12.77 0.16 4.13
N THR A 32 -11.80 -0.76 4.07
CA THR A 32 -11.32 -1.35 2.82
C THR A 32 -12.29 -2.36 2.21
N GLU A 33 -13.28 -2.82 2.98
CA GLU A 33 -14.26 -3.84 2.57
C GLU A 33 -15.11 -3.49 1.35
N ASN A 34 -15.22 -2.21 0.99
CA ASN A 34 -15.96 -1.76 -0.21
C ASN A 34 -15.10 -0.97 -1.22
N ALA A 35 -13.78 -0.98 -1.06
CA ALA A 35 -12.89 -0.26 -1.97
C ALA A 35 -12.82 -0.98 -3.32
N ALA A 36 -13.02 -0.23 -4.40
CA ALA A 36 -12.72 -0.69 -5.75
C ALA A 36 -11.24 -0.43 -6.07
N VAL A 37 -10.69 -1.15 -7.06
CA VAL A 37 -9.28 -1.08 -7.44
C VAL A 37 -9.14 -0.77 -8.93
N ALA A 38 -8.29 0.20 -9.25
CA ALA A 38 -7.79 0.46 -10.60
C ALA A 38 -6.28 0.20 -10.65
N THR A 39 -5.80 -0.52 -11.66
CA THR A 39 -4.36 -0.71 -11.89
C THR A 39 -3.96 0.15 -13.08
N LEU A 40 -3.08 1.13 -12.86
CA LEU A 40 -2.70 2.14 -13.85
C LEU A 40 -1.19 2.10 -14.08
N ALA A 41 -0.75 2.12 -15.33
CA ALA A 41 0.65 2.23 -15.73
C ALA A 41 0.82 3.47 -16.61
N GLY A 42 1.64 4.42 -16.17
CA GLY A 42 1.73 5.75 -16.76
C GLY A 42 3.10 6.38 -16.54
N GLY A 43 4.16 5.59 -16.73
CA GLY A 43 5.53 5.95 -16.37
C GLY A 43 5.78 5.79 -14.86
N CYS A 44 6.64 6.64 -14.31
CA CYS A 44 7.13 6.53 -12.95
C CYS A 44 5.99 6.34 -11.94
N PHE A 45 5.95 5.18 -11.28
CA PHE A 45 4.89 4.83 -10.34
C PHE A 45 4.80 5.76 -9.13
N TRP A 46 5.86 6.52 -8.80
CA TRP A 46 5.86 7.49 -7.71
C TRP A 46 5.14 8.76 -8.14
N CYS A 47 5.31 9.18 -9.39
CA CYS A 47 4.58 10.30 -9.97
C CYS A 47 3.09 9.96 -10.05
N VAL A 48 2.75 8.80 -10.62
CA VAL A 48 1.36 8.32 -10.68
C VAL A 48 0.75 8.21 -9.28
N ALA A 49 1.47 7.61 -8.32
CA ALA A 49 0.96 7.51 -6.96
C ALA A 49 0.79 8.86 -6.27
N SER A 50 1.71 9.80 -6.49
CA SER A 50 1.64 11.16 -5.95
C SER A 50 0.42 11.91 -6.48
N ASP A 51 0.15 11.82 -7.78
CA ASP A 51 -0.98 12.50 -8.40
C ASP A 51 -2.31 11.85 -8.02
N MET A 52 -2.42 10.52 -8.08
CA MET A 52 -3.66 9.83 -7.72
C MET A 52 -4.06 10.04 -6.26
N LYS A 53 -3.10 10.18 -5.33
CA LYS A 53 -3.41 10.49 -3.91
C LYS A 53 -4.09 11.84 -3.70
N LYS A 54 -4.01 12.76 -4.68
CA LYS A 54 -4.65 14.09 -4.60
C LYS A 54 -6.13 14.05 -4.99
N LEU A 55 -6.60 12.97 -5.62
CA LEU A 55 -7.97 12.85 -6.11
C LEU A 55 -8.92 12.45 -4.96
N PRO A 56 -9.95 13.26 -4.63
CA PRO A 56 -10.93 12.90 -3.62
C PRO A 56 -11.60 11.56 -3.92
N GLY A 57 -11.77 10.72 -2.90
CA GLY A 57 -12.29 9.36 -3.03
C GLY A 57 -11.21 8.30 -3.19
N VAL A 58 -9.96 8.67 -3.47
CA VAL A 58 -8.82 7.73 -3.40
C VAL A 58 -8.45 7.47 -1.93
N ILE A 59 -8.41 6.18 -1.57
CA ILE A 59 -8.15 5.68 -0.22
C ILE A 59 -6.66 5.38 -0.02
N ARG A 60 -6.06 4.68 -0.99
CA ARG A 60 -4.68 4.20 -0.93
C ARG A 60 -4.16 4.00 -2.34
N VAL A 61 -2.87 4.28 -2.54
CA VAL A 61 -2.17 3.92 -3.77
C VAL A 61 -0.94 3.08 -3.44
N VAL A 62 -0.76 1.96 -4.13
CA VAL A 62 0.39 1.06 -3.97
C VAL A 62 1.15 0.98 -5.28
N SER A 63 2.42 1.37 -5.24
CA SER A 63 3.37 1.23 -6.36
C SER A 63 3.85 -0.21 -6.46
N GLY A 64 3.99 -0.71 -7.69
CA GLY A 64 4.47 -2.06 -7.99
C GLY A 64 4.71 -2.26 -9.48
N TYR A 65 4.71 -3.51 -9.92
CA TYR A 65 5.02 -3.89 -11.31
C TYR A 65 3.97 -4.85 -11.85
N ALA A 66 3.65 -4.72 -13.14
CA ALA A 66 2.67 -5.59 -13.81
C ALA A 66 2.98 -5.75 -15.31
N GLY A 67 2.39 -6.78 -15.94
CA GLY A 67 2.46 -7.01 -17.38
C GLY A 67 3.60 -7.93 -17.85
N GLY A 68 4.58 -8.21 -16.99
CA GLY A 68 5.71 -9.09 -17.30
C GLY A 68 5.48 -10.56 -16.90
N SER A 69 6.52 -11.37 -17.05
CA SER A 69 6.47 -12.84 -16.90
C SER A 69 7.00 -13.35 -15.55
N GLU A 70 7.94 -12.63 -14.92
CA GLU A 70 8.52 -13.03 -13.63
C GLU A 70 7.51 -12.89 -12.48
N LYS A 71 7.47 -13.88 -11.58
CA LYS A 71 6.73 -13.78 -10.32
C LYS A 71 7.57 -13.04 -9.28
N ASN A 72 6.98 -12.02 -8.65
CA ASN A 72 7.63 -11.16 -7.64
C ASN A 72 8.87 -10.39 -8.17
N PRO A 73 8.70 -9.56 -9.22
CA PRO A 73 9.80 -8.76 -9.74
C PRO A 73 10.32 -7.75 -8.69
N THR A 74 11.60 -7.41 -8.83
CA THR A 74 12.29 -6.38 -8.03
C THR A 74 12.47 -5.10 -8.85
N TYR A 75 12.88 -4.00 -8.21
CA TYR A 75 13.18 -2.75 -8.92
C TYR A 75 14.31 -2.91 -9.95
N GLU A 76 15.22 -3.86 -9.72
CA GLU A 76 16.34 -4.13 -10.61
C GLU A 76 15.97 -5.09 -11.74
N THR A 77 14.96 -5.94 -11.56
CA THR A 77 14.62 -7.01 -12.51
C THR A 77 13.38 -6.74 -13.34
N TYR A 78 12.46 -5.88 -12.88
CA TYR A 78 11.12 -5.75 -13.45
C TYR A 78 11.15 -5.48 -14.98
N MET A 79 11.99 -4.54 -15.41
CA MET A 79 12.09 -4.15 -16.81
C MET A 79 12.60 -5.28 -17.71
N ALA A 80 13.63 -6.01 -17.27
CA ALA A 80 14.20 -7.12 -18.03
C ALA A 80 13.21 -8.30 -18.18
N GLN A 81 12.24 -8.41 -17.27
CA GLN A 81 11.19 -9.43 -17.28
C GLN A 81 9.89 -8.93 -17.93
N GLY A 82 9.94 -7.78 -18.61
CA GLY A 82 8.84 -7.20 -19.36
C GLY A 82 7.73 -6.59 -18.50
N HIS A 83 7.98 -6.37 -17.20
CA HIS A 83 7.03 -5.64 -16.37
C HIS A 83 7.17 -4.14 -16.62
N LEU A 84 6.05 -3.43 -16.47
CA LEU A 84 5.98 -1.98 -16.40
C LEU A 84 5.78 -1.54 -14.94
N GLU A 85 6.23 -0.34 -14.63
CA GLU A 85 5.84 0.33 -13.40
C GLU A 85 4.33 0.60 -13.41
N ALA A 86 3.65 0.19 -12.34
CA ALA A 86 2.21 0.31 -12.20
C ALA A 86 1.82 0.72 -10.78
N ALA A 87 0.64 1.32 -10.64
CA ALA A 87 0.06 1.73 -9.37
C ALA A 87 -1.34 1.12 -9.21
N GLN A 88 -1.58 0.44 -8.09
CA GLN A 88 -2.91 0.04 -7.65
C GLN A 88 -3.55 1.16 -6.84
N VAL A 89 -4.58 1.79 -7.42
CA VAL A 89 -5.38 2.84 -6.81
C VAL A 89 -6.62 2.20 -6.20
N HIS A 90 -6.69 2.19 -4.87
CA HIS A 90 -7.87 1.79 -4.11
C HIS A 90 -8.72 3.04 -3.87
N TYR A 91 -10.00 3.01 -4.23
CA TYR A 91 -10.90 4.15 -4.15
C TYR A 91 -12.30 3.75 -3.66
N ASP A 92 -13.03 4.71 -3.10
CA ASP A 92 -14.45 4.55 -2.76
C ASP A 92 -15.31 4.81 -4.02
N PRO A 93 -15.94 3.78 -4.62
CA PRO A 93 -16.76 3.95 -5.81
C PRO A 93 -18.02 4.80 -5.58
N LYS A 94 -18.39 5.09 -4.32
CA LYS A 94 -19.48 6.02 -3.99
C LYS A 94 -19.07 7.49 -4.05
N VAL A 95 -17.76 7.76 -4.06
CA VAL A 95 -17.20 9.13 -4.08
C VAL A 95 -16.61 9.47 -5.45
N VAL A 96 -15.90 8.51 -6.07
CA VAL A 96 -15.26 8.68 -7.38
C VAL A 96 -15.49 7.45 -8.24
N THR A 97 -15.89 7.63 -9.50
CA THR A 97 -16.11 6.52 -10.42
C THR A 97 -14.81 6.09 -11.10
N TYR A 98 -14.79 4.86 -11.63
CA TYR A 98 -13.66 4.40 -12.43
C TYR A 98 -13.38 5.31 -13.65
N GLU A 99 -14.42 5.82 -14.31
CA GLU A 99 -14.27 6.75 -15.42
C GLU A 99 -13.61 8.07 -14.99
N GLN A 100 -13.94 8.57 -13.80
CA GLN A 100 -13.28 9.75 -13.24
C GLN A 100 -11.82 9.48 -12.88
N ILE A 101 -11.51 8.28 -12.36
CA ILE A 101 -10.13 7.82 -12.13
C ILE A 101 -9.34 7.84 -13.45
N LEU A 102 -9.89 7.24 -14.52
CA LEU A 102 -9.26 7.22 -15.84
C LEU A 102 -9.12 8.62 -16.44
N THR A 103 -10.17 9.44 -16.35
CA THR A 103 -10.16 10.82 -16.87
C THR A 103 -9.12 11.68 -16.16
N TYR A 104 -8.97 11.51 -14.85
CA TYR A 104 -7.92 12.18 -14.08
C TYR A 104 -6.56 11.67 -14.54
N PHE A 105 -6.33 10.36 -14.55
CA PHE A 105 -5.07 9.74 -14.96
C PHE A 105 -4.61 10.18 -16.37
N LEU A 106 -5.51 10.13 -17.36
CA LEU A 106 -5.22 10.47 -18.76
C LEU A 106 -4.88 11.95 -18.97
N LYS A 107 -5.20 12.84 -18.02
CA LYS A 107 -4.77 14.24 -18.05
C LYS A 107 -3.34 14.46 -17.52
N HIS A 108 -2.77 13.46 -16.86
CA HIS A 108 -1.45 13.52 -16.23
C HIS A 108 -0.39 12.69 -16.97
N ILE A 109 -0.76 12.06 -18.08
CA ILE A 109 0.12 11.22 -18.91
C ILE A 109 -0.17 11.50 -20.39
N ASP A 110 0.79 11.19 -21.27
CA ASP A 110 0.60 11.16 -22.72
C ASP A 110 0.37 9.71 -23.19
N PRO A 111 -0.87 9.26 -23.42
CA PRO A 111 -1.14 7.87 -23.79
C PRO A 111 -0.68 7.52 -25.21
N THR A 112 -0.10 8.47 -25.95
CA THR A 112 0.38 8.29 -27.33
C THR A 112 1.91 8.23 -27.45
N ASP A 113 2.64 8.48 -26.35
CA ASP A 113 4.10 8.35 -26.31
C ASP A 113 4.50 6.87 -26.15
N ALA A 114 4.97 6.28 -27.24
CA ALA A 114 5.44 4.89 -27.26
C ALA A 114 6.79 4.67 -26.53
N GLY A 115 7.54 5.74 -26.26
CA GLY A 115 8.88 5.66 -25.66
C GLY A 115 8.91 5.91 -24.15
N GLY A 116 7.77 6.12 -23.51
CA GLY A 116 7.66 6.37 -22.06
C GLY A 116 6.78 7.57 -21.73
N GLN A 117 7.04 8.23 -20.61
CA GLN A 117 6.28 9.37 -20.11
C GLN A 117 7.19 10.49 -19.63
N PHE A 118 7.08 11.68 -20.22
CA PHE A 118 7.90 12.84 -19.86
C PHE A 118 9.40 12.54 -19.88
N ALA A 119 10.08 12.65 -18.73
CA ALA A 119 11.50 12.31 -18.57
C ALA A 119 11.73 10.83 -18.23
N ASP A 120 10.69 10.08 -17.89
CA ASP A 120 10.75 8.66 -17.60
C ASP A 120 10.64 7.86 -18.90
N ARG A 121 11.67 7.07 -19.22
CA ARG A 121 11.85 6.42 -20.52
C ARG A 121 12.14 4.95 -20.33
N GLY A 122 11.53 4.12 -21.17
CA GLY A 122 11.69 2.67 -21.16
C GLY A 122 12.09 2.13 -22.53
N PRO A 123 12.58 0.88 -22.59
CA PRO A 123 12.75 0.18 -23.85
C PRO A 123 11.35 -0.12 -24.42
N GLY A 124 10.93 0.67 -25.40
CA GLY A 124 9.66 0.49 -26.12
C GLY A 124 9.61 -0.80 -26.94
#